data_AF-A0A7M3MJM2-F1
#
_entry.id   AF-A0A7M3MJM2-F1
#
_cell.length_a   1.000
_cell.length_b   1.000
_cell.length_c   1.000
_cell.angle_alpha   90.00
_cell.angle_beta   90.00
_cell.angle_gamma   90.00
#
_symmetry.space_group_name_H-M   'P 1'
#
loop_
_entity.id
_entity.type
_entity.pdbx_description
1 polymer ?
#
loop_
_entity_poly.entity_id
_entity_poly.type
_entity_poly.pdbx_seq_one_letter_code
_entity_poly.pdbx_strand_id
1 'polypeptide(L)'
;MTQKQKQTIRGWAGLMTGLAVICTLMFVVGPYFERYESVRTFTTYVKDNDINAGGIWWTDTELTSEAEMGARATMRYLPTGPEKRSVRNEIGTLEFMQ
;
A
#
# COMPACT_ATOMS: atom_id res chain seq x y z
N MET A 1 -9.67 -48.31 -19.60
CA MET A 1 -9.45 -47.38 -18.47
C MET A 1 -10.72 -47.34 -17.63
N THR A 2 -10.62 -47.76 -16.37
CA THR A 2 -11.75 -47.92 -15.44
C THR A 2 -12.31 -46.55 -15.03
N GLN A 3 -13.63 -46.42 -14.85
CA GLN A 3 -14.31 -45.13 -14.56
C GLN A 3 -13.70 -44.35 -13.38
N LYS A 4 -13.29 -45.05 -12.31
CA LYS A 4 -12.56 -44.44 -11.17
C LYS A 4 -11.27 -43.73 -11.60
N GLN A 5 -10.54 -44.29 -12.55
CA GLN A 5 -9.25 -43.79 -13.01
C GLN A 5 -9.41 -42.46 -13.76
N LYS A 6 -10.48 -42.29 -14.56
CA LYS A 6 -10.82 -41.02 -15.22
C LYS A 6 -11.15 -39.91 -14.21
N GLN A 7 -11.85 -40.24 -13.13
CA GLN A 7 -12.25 -39.27 -12.12
C GLN A 7 -11.06 -38.78 -11.29
N THR A 8 -10.13 -39.68 -10.94
CA THR A 8 -8.87 -39.33 -10.27
C THR A 8 -7.99 -38.45 -11.17
N ILE A 9 -7.80 -38.81 -12.44
CA ILE A 9 -6.99 -38.02 -13.39
C ILE A 9 -7.57 -36.61 -13.56
N ARG A 10 -8.91 -36.46 -13.61
CA ARG A 10 -9.55 -35.15 -13.70
C ARG A 10 -9.33 -34.28 -12.47
N GLY A 11 -9.30 -34.88 -11.27
CA GLY A 11 -8.99 -34.17 -10.03
C GLY A 11 -7.55 -33.65 -10.01
N TRP A 12 -6.58 -34.50 -10.38
CA TRP A 12 -5.17 -34.10 -10.46
C TRP A 12 -4.91 -33.06 -11.55
N ALA A 13 -5.59 -33.16 -12.70
CA ALA A 13 -5.52 -32.14 -13.75
C ALA A 13 -6.05 -30.78 -13.26
N GLY A 14 -7.14 -30.77 -12.49
CA GLY A 14 -7.66 -29.55 -11.86
C GLY A 14 -6.68 -28.93 -10.87
N LEU A 15 -6.04 -29.75 -10.04
CA LEU A 15 -5.03 -29.30 -9.07
C LEU A 15 -3.81 -28.68 -9.78
N MET A 16 -3.28 -29.36 -10.80
CA MET A 16 -2.15 -28.85 -11.59
C MET A 16 -2.50 -27.56 -12.32
N THR A 17 -3.73 -27.44 -12.82
CA THR A 17 -4.20 -26.20 -13.47
C THR A 17 -4.29 -25.06 -12.47
N GLY A 18 -4.85 -25.28 -11.27
CA GLY A 18 -4.91 -24.26 -10.23
C GLY A 18 -3.53 -23.81 -9.77
N LEU A 19 -2.60 -24.76 -9.59
CA LEU A 19 -1.21 -24.46 -9.25
C LEU A 19 -0.53 -23.64 -10.36
N ALA A 20 -0.72 -24.02 -11.62
CA ALA A 20 -0.17 -23.31 -12.77
C ALA A 20 -0.71 -21.86 -12.85
N VAL A 21 -1.98 -21.63 -12.53
CA VAL A 21 -2.57 -20.30 -12.48
C VAL A 21 -1.91 -19.45 -11.38
N ILE A 22 -1.76 -19.99 -10.17
CA ILE A 22 -1.11 -19.27 -9.06
C ILE A 22 0.35 -18.93 -9.41
N CYS A 23 1.10 -19.88 -9.96
CA CYS A 23 2.47 -19.64 -10.41
C CYS A 23 2.52 -18.57 -11.51
N THR A 24 1.58 -18.58 -12.45
CA THR A 24 1.53 -17.56 -13.51
C THR A 24 1.28 -16.17 -12.92
N LEU A 25 0.39 -16.05 -11.93
CA LEU A 25 0.15 -14.78 -11.24
C LEU A 25 1.39 -14.28 -10.51
N MET A 26 2.07 -15.15 -9.75
CA MET A 26 3.27 -14.75 -9.01
C MET A 26 4.45 -14.40 -9.91
N PHE A 27 4.77 -15.24 -10.90
CA PHE A 27 6.01 -15.14 -11.67
C PHE A 27 5.89 -14.38 -13.00
N VAL A 28 4.68 -14.21 -13.54
CA VAL A 28 4.48 -13.51 -14.83
C VAL A 28 3.78 -12.19 -14.60
N VAL A 29 2.66 -12.20 -13.87
CA VAL A 29 1.85 -11.00 -13.67
C VAL A 29 2.53 -10.01 -12.72
N GLY A 30 3.12 -10.49 -11.62
CA GLY A 30 3.93 -9.66 -10.71
C GLY A 30 4.98 -8.79 -11.41
N PRO A 31 5.97 -9.37 -12.12
CA PRO A 31 6.99 -8.58 -12.82
C PRO A 31 6.45 -7.81 -14.02
N TYR A 32 5.31 -8.21 -14.62
CA TYR A 32 4.68 -7.41 -15.68
C TYR A 32 4.20 -6.06 -15.15
N PHE A 33 3.69 -6.01 -13.91
CA PHE A 33 3.22 -4.78 -13.28
C PHE A 33 4.35 -3.83 -12.85
N GLU A 34 5.59 -4.29 -12.69
CA GLU A 34 6.74 -3.41 -12.41
C GLU A 34 7.04 -2.41 -13.55
N ARG A 35 6.44 -2.60 -14.74
CA ARG A 35 6.58 -1.68 -15.88
C ARG A 35 5.78 -0.39 -15.71
N TYR A 36 4.82 -0.35 -14.78
CA TYR A 36 4.06 0.86 -14.49
C TYR A 36 4.84 1.72 -13.49
N GLU A 37 5.01 3.01 -13.81
CA GLU A 37 5.83 3.95 -13.04
C GLU A 37 5.37 4.12 -11.58
N SER A 38 4.06 4.00 -11.33
CA SER A 38 3.46 4.01 -10.00
C SER A 38 3.87 2.80 -9.15
N VAL A 39 3.91 1.62 -9.76
CA VAL A 39 4.31 0.37 -9.10
C VAL A 39 5.82 0.32 -8.91
N ARG A 40 6.58 0.85 -9.87
CA ARG A 40 8.03 0.95 -9.81
C ARG A 40 8.51 1.82 -8.65
N THR A 41 7.93 3.01 -8.47
CA THR A 41 8.28 3.89 -7.35
C THR A 41 8.08 3.19 -5.99
N PHE A 42 6.97 2.49 -5.84
CA PHE A 42 6.67 1.73 -4.62
C PHE A 42 7.63 0.54 -4.43
N THR A 43 7.85 -0.27 -5.47
CA THR A 43 8.73 -1.45 -5.39
C THR A 43 10.20 -1.07 -5.20
N THR A 44 10.67 0.04 -5.76
CA THR A 44 12.00 0.60 -5.50
C THR A 44 12.12 1.04 -4.05
N TYR A 45 11.12 1.74 -3.50
CA TYR A 45 11.13 2.11 -2.07
C TYR A 45 11.17 0.89 -1.14
N VAL A 46 10.39 -0.16 -1.45
CA VAL A 46 10.39 -1.42 -0.69
C VAL A 46 11.77 -2.09 -0.71
N LYS A 47 12.42 -2.14 -1.88
CA LYS A 47 13.77 -2.72 -2.04
C LYS A 47 14.85 -1.88 -1.34
N ASP A 48 14.77 -0.56 -1.45
CA ASP A 48 15.77 0.37 -0.88
C ASP A 48 15.73 0.40 0.65
N ASN A 49 14.57 0.15 1.25
CA ASN A 49 14.38 0.14 2.71
C ASN A 49 14.42 -1.28 3.32
N ASP A 50 14.83 -2.30 2.55
CA ASP A 50 14.87 -3.71 2.97
C ASP A 50 13.55 -4.19 3.61
N ILE A 51 12.43 -3.68 3.10
CA ILE A 51 11.10 -4.01 3.62
C ILE A 51 10.75 -5.43 3.16
N ASN A 52 10.72 -6.37 4.12
CA ASN A 52 10.31 -7.74 3.88
C ASN A 52 8.78 -7.85 3.71
N ALA A 53 8.27 -7.41 2.56
CA ALA A 53 6.85 -7.41 2.23
C ALA A 53 6.21 -8.81 2.13
N GLY A 54 7.02 -9.88 2.17
CA GLY A 54 6.57 -11.27 2.21
C GLY A 54 6.67 -11.93 3.59
N GLY A 55 7.22 -11.22 4.58
CA GLY A 55 7.38 -11.73 5.93
C GLY A 55 6.07 -11.63 6.71
N ILE A 56 5.58 -12.75 7.23
CA ILE A 56 4.46 -12.75 8.16
C ILE A 56 5.02 -12.37 9.53
N TRP A 57 5.07 -11.07 9.84
CA TRP A 57 5.56 -10.57 11.12
C TRP A 57 4.39 -10.20 12.04
N TRP A 58 4.41 -10.69 13.27
CA TRP A 58 3.46 -10.30 14.32
C TRP A 58 3.48 -8.77 14.56
N THR A 59 4.65 -8.15 14.43
CA THR A 59 4.90 -6.71 14.60
C THR A 59 4.35 -5.82 13.49
N ASP A 60 4.01 -6.37 12.31
CA ASP A 60 3.46 -5.58 11.20
C ASP A 60 2.08 -5.01 11.54
N THR A 61 1.36 -5.63 12.49
CA THR A 61 0.07 -5.14 12.99
C THR A 61 0.21 -3.81 13.73
N GLU A 62 1.28 -3.63 14.50
CA GLU A 62 1.57 -2.38 15.20
C GLU A 62 1.95 -1.29 14.18
N LEU A 63 2.86 -1.59 13.24
CA LEU A 63 3.27 -0.66 12.18
C LEU A 63 2.11 -0.23 11.27
N THR A 64 1.25 -1.17 10.86
CA THR A 64 0.06 -0.83 10.07
C THR A 64 -0.94 -0.01 10.87
N SER A 65 -1.08 -0.25 12.17
CA SER A 65 -1.97 0.56 13.03
C SER A 65 -1.47 2.00 13.18
N GLU A 66 -0.16 2.22 13.33
CA GLU A 66 0.43 3.57 13.40
C GLU A 66 0.28 4.30 12.06
N ALA A 67 0.55 3.61 10.95
CA ALA A 67 0.37 4.15 9.61
C ALA A 67 -1.10 4.51 9.33
N GLU A 68 -2.05 3.66 9.73
CA GLU A 68 -3.48 3.93 9.60
C GLU A 68 -3.91 5.13 10.44
N MET A 69 -3.45 5.23 11.69
CA MET A 69 -3.73 6.39 12.55
C MET A 69 -3.18 7.69 11.93
N GLY A 70 -1.96 7.66 11.40
CA GLY A 70 -1.36 8.79 10.68
C GLY A 70 -2.18 9.21 9.46
N ALA A 71 -2.57 8.24 8.62
CA ALA A 71 -3.37 8.50 7.42
C ALA A 71 -4.76 9.09 7.75
N ARG A 72 -5.43 8.55 8.78
CA ARG A 72 -6.70 9.09 9.28
C ARG A 72 -6.51 10.49 9.84
N ALA A 73 -5.43 10.76 10.56
CA ALA A 73 -5.12 12.08 11.10
C ALA A 73 -4.89 13.10 9.99
N THR A 74 -4.17 12.75 8.92
CA THR A 74 -3.94 13.66 7.78
C THR A 74 -5.24 14.01 7.04
N MET A 75 -6.17 13.05 6.90
CA MET A 75 -7.48 13.31 6.29
C MET A 75 -8.40 14.11 7.21
N ARG A 76 -8.32 13.89 8.52
CA ARG A 76 -9.15 14.58 9.51
C ARG A 76 -8.66 16.01 9.80
N TYR A 77 -7.35 16.20 9.79
CA TYR A 77 -6.66 17.46 10.00
C TYR A 77 -5.88 17.79 8.74
N LEU A 78 -6.62 18.11 7.67
CA LEU A 78 -5.97 18.60 6.45
C LEU A 78 -5.08 19.80 6.83
N PRO A 79 -3.83 19.84 6.34
CA PRO A 79 -3.01 21.02 6.51
C PRO A 79 -3.68 22.18 5.75
N THR A 80 -4.45 23.00 6.48
CA THR A 80 -4.73 24.36 6.05
C THR A 80 -3.37 25.05 6.01
N GLY A 81 -2.95 25.48 4.83
CA GLY A 81 -1.72 26.22 4.63
C GLY A 81 -1.58 27.40 5.61
N PRO A 82 -0.42 28.06 5.66
CA PRO A 82 -0.14 29.10 6.66
C PRO A 82 -1.32 30.06 6.75
N GLU A 83 -1.92 30.15 7.94
CA GLU A 83 -2.98 31.09 8.23
C GLU A 83 -2.50 32.45 7.76
N LYS A 84 -3.15 33.04 6.74
CA LYS A 84 -2.87 34.41 6.35
C LYS A 84 -3.38 35.31 7.48
N ARG A 85 -2.59 35.42 8.55
CA ARG A 85 -2.78 36.37 9.62
C ARG A 85 -2.66 37.75 8.97
N SER A 86 -3.81 38.36 8.67
CA SER A 86 -3.88 39.71 8.14
C SER A 86 -3.31 40.63 9.22
N VAL A 87 -2.06 41.07 9.03
CA VAL A 87 -1.31 41.99 9.91
C VAL A 87 -1.97 43.38 9.99
N ARG A 88 -3.17 43.57 9.42
CA ARG A 88 -3.89 44.84 9.37
C ARG A 88 -4.45 45.27 10.73
N ASN A 89 -4.69 44.36 11.67
CA ASN A 89 -5.33 44.70 12.96
C ASN A 89 -4.34 45.10 14.07
N GLU A 90 -3.03 44.95 13.87
CA GLU A 90 -2.01 45.31 14.88
C GLU A 90 -1.44 46.72 14.71
N ILE A 91 -1.68 47.36 13.55
CA ILE A 91 -1.22 48.73 13.29
C ILE A 91 -2.20 49.78 13.86
N GLY A 92 -3.47 49.42 14.02
CA GLY A 92 -4.51 50.33 14.54
C GLY A 92 -4.51 50.49 16.07
N THR A 93 -3.88 49.60 16.82
CA THR A 93 -3.81 49.68 18.29
C THR A 93 -2.55 50.37 18.82
N LEU A 94 -1.53 50.55 17.98
CA LEU A 94 -0.29 51.22 18.35
C LEU A 94 -0.36 52.76 18.24
N GLU A 95 -1.36 53.33 17.56
CA GLU A 95 -1.57 54.78 17.51
C GLU A 95 -2.42 55.34 18.67
N PHE A 96 -3.06 54.51 19.48
CA PHE A 96 -3.88 54.96 20.63
C PHE A 96 -3.09 55.04 21.97
N MET A 97 -1.77 54.83 21.93
CA MET A 97 -0.88 54.91 23.12
C MET A 97 0.30 55.89 22.91
N GLN A 98 0.05 57.03 22.25
CA GLN A 98 0.87 58.24 22.36
C GLN A 98 -0.03 59.43 22.68
#